data_AF-A0A829Y600-F1
#
_entry.id   AF-A0A829Y600-F1
#
_cell.length_a   1.000
_cell.length_b   1.000
_cell.length_c   1.000
_cell.angle_alpha   90.00
_cell.angle_beta   90.00
_cell.angle_gamma   90.00
#
_symmetry.space_group_name_H-M   'P 1'
#
loop_
_entity.id
_entity.type
_entity.pdbx_description
1 polymer ?
#
loop_
_entity_poly.entity_id
_entity_poly.type
_entity_poly.pdbx_seq_one_letter_code
_entity_poly.pdbx_strand_id
1 'polypeptide(L)'
;MPLHRIVHRSLVFLTFATLGACGDKGSPEQQVRTVIEQMEQAAEDRDAGGLKAYLSDDYRDANGRGAEEAARYARGYFIANQSIHLLTRIEELTFPTEDEARAQVLVGMMGRDAAATNDWELAGELRAFKIALRREDGEWKVTFLEVMRK
;
A
#
# COMPACT_ATOMS: atom_id res chain seq x y z
N MET A 1 1.71 31.61 -64.19
CA MET A 1 1.38 30.41 -63.40
C MET A 1 1.66 30.72 -61.93
N PRO A 2 0.67 30.54 -61.05
CA PRO A 2 0.71 30.93 -59.64
C PRO A 2 1.39 29.83 -58.80
N LEU A 3 1.90 30.14 -57.61
CA LEU A 3 1.80 29.22 -56.47
C LEU A 3 2.09 29.96 -55.15
N HIS A 4 0.99 30.24 -54.45
CA HIS A 4 0.82 30.42 -53.02
C HIS A 4 1.98 29.96 -52.11
N ARG A 5 2.36 30.78 -51.13
CA ARG A 5 2.70 30.30 -49.79
C ARG A 5 2.12 31.23 -48.74
N ILE A 6 0.91 30.89 -48.33
CA ILE A 6 0.34 31.27 -47.04
C ILE A 6 1.11 30.47 -45.99
N VAL A 7 1.80 31.15 -45.08
CA VAL A 7 1.98 30.63 -43.72
C VAL A 7 1.81 31.82 -42.76
N HIS A 8 0.56 32.23 -42.60
CA HIS A 8 0.12 32.77 -41.31
C HIS A 8 -0.12 31.58 -40.40
N ARG A 9 0.48 31.58 -39.21
CA ARG A 9 -0.27 31.41 -37.95
C ARG A 9 0.70 31.51 -36.78
N SER A 10 0.64 32.67 -36.14
CA SER A 10 1.00 32.89 -34.76
C SER A 10 0.49 31.76 -33.86
N LEU A 11 1.36 31.24 -33.00
CA LEU A 11 0.98 30.54 -31.77
C LEU A 11 1.96 31.04 -30.71
N VAL A 12 1.72 32.24 -30.16
CA VAL A 12 1.04 32.46 -28.88
C VAL A 12 1.62 31.56 -27.79
N PHE A 13 2.51 32.17 -27.01
CA PHE A 13 2.85 31.80 -25.65
C PHE A 13 1.57 31.56 -24.84
N LEU A 14 1.40 30.37 -24.28
CA LEU A 14 0.46 30.15 -23.17
C LEU A 14 1.21 29.46 -22.04
N THR A 15 1.87 30.28 -21.24
CA THR A 15 2.21 29.99 -19.85
C THR A 15 0.88 29.89 -19.08
N PHE A 16 0.50 28.71 -18.57
CA PHE A 16 -0.40 28.63 -17.43
C PHE A 16 -0.31 27.26 -16.73
N ALA A 17 0.11 27.31 -15.45
CA ALA A 17 -0.31 26.50 -14.29
C ALA A 17 -0.37 24.97 -14.48
N THR A 18 0.28 24.14 -13.66
CA THR A 18 0.15 24.04 -12.20
C THR A 18 1.17 23.03 -11.70
N LEU A 19 2.03 23.37 -10.73
CA LEU A 19 2.55 22.41 -9.75
C LEU A 19 2.84 23.15 -8.45
N GLY A 20 1.79 23.78 -7.91
CA GLY A 20 1.72 23.98 -6.46
C GLY A 20 1.41 22.63 -5.82
N ALA A 21 2.44 21.88 -5.47
CA ALA A 21 2.37 20.84 -4.46
C ALA A 21 3.63 20.95 -3.58
N CYS A 22 3.79 22.13 -2.99
CA CYS A 22 4.68 22.34 -1.86
C CYS A 22 4.24 21.41 -0.71
N GLY A 23 5.06 20.39 -0.44
CA GLY A 23 5.63 20.21 0.91
C GLY A 23 4.72 19.80 2.07
N ASP A 24 3.49 19.34 1.84
CA ASP A 24 2.73 18.67 2.90
C ASP A 24 2.74 17.16 2.62
N LYS A 25 3.40 16.39 3.50
CA LYS A 25 3.19 14.94 3.54
C LYS A 25 1.69 14.80 3.81
N GLY A 26 0.89 14.31 2.85
CA GLY A 26 -0.59 14.38 2.86
C GLY A 26 -1.28 13.99 4.18
N SER A 27 -2.62 14.05 4.27
CA SER A 27 -3.31 13.83 5.55
C SER A 27 -2.87 12.52 6.26
N PRO A 28 -2.91 12.42 7.60
CA PRO A 28 -2.58 11.18 8.32
C PRO A 28 -3.24 9.93 7.71
N GLU A 29 -4.50 10.07 7.28
CA GLU A 29 -5.23 9.07 6.51
C GLU A 29 -4.53 8.67 5.21
N GLN A 30 -4.17 9.64 4.36
CA GLN A 30 -3.47 9.36 3.10
C GLN A 30 -2.13 8.66 3.34
N GLN A 31 -1.41 9.06 4.39
CA GLN A 31 -0.12 8.44 4.74
C GLN A 31 -0.28 6.98 5.18
N VAL A 32 -1.26 6.68 6.04
CA VAL A 32 -1.52 5.29 6.49
C VAL A 32 -2.00 4.42 5.31
N ARG A 33 -2.86 4.95 4.44
CA ARG A 33 -3.28 4.26 3.21
C ARG A 33 -2.09 3.94 2.32
N THR A 34 -1.20 4.91 2.13
CA THR A 34 0.05 4.72 1.37
C THR A 34 0.91 3.62 2.00
N VAL A 35 1.06 3.57 3.32
CA VAL A 35 1.81 2.48 3.97
C VAL A 35 1.21 1.11 3.68
N ILE A 36 -0.13 0.97 3.78
CA ILE A 36 -0.81 -0.30 3.48
C ILE A 36 -0.61 -0.71 2.02
N GLU A 37 -0.73 0.22 1.07
CA GLU A 37 -0.48 -0.02 -0.36
C GLU A 37 0.97 -0.43 -0.64
N GLN A 38 1.95 0.20 0.02
CA GLN A 38 3.36 -0.16 -0.16
C GLN A 38 3.69 -1.52 0.47
N MET A 39 3.04 -1.87 1.59
CA MET A 39 3.17 -3.21 2.17
C MET A 39 2.53 -4.27 1.28
N GLU A 40 1.39 -3.99 0.65
CA GLU A 40 0.78 -4.85 -0.37
C GLU A 40 1.76 -5.10 -1.52
N GLN A 41 2.33 -4.03 -2.10
CA GLN A 41 3.31 -4.12 -3.18
C GLN A 41 4.54 -4.94 -2.77
N ALA A 42 5.11 -4.68 -1.57
CA ALA A 42 6.23 -5.45 -1.06
C ALA A 42 5.90 -6.95 -0.89
N ALA A 43 4.66 -7.29 -0.52
CA ALA A 43 4.23 -8.67 -0.45
C ALA A 43 4.09 -9.32 -1.84
N GLU A 44 3.53 -8.62 -2.82
CA GLU A 44 3.43 -9.11 -4.21
C GLU A 44 4.82 -9.30 -4.85
N ASP A 45 5.74 -8.37 -4.59
CA ASP A 45 7.13 -8.45 -5.03
C ASP A 45 7.95 -9.51 -4.28
N ARG A 46 7.34 -10.14 -3.25
CA ARG A 46 7.99 -11.10 -2.34
C ARG A 46 9.20 -10.50 -1.63
N ASP A 47 9.17 -9.20 -1.38
CA ASP A 47 10.18 -8.45 -0.67
C ASP A 47 9.91 -8.42 0.84
N ALA A 48 10.37 -9.46 1.53
CA ALA A 48 10.27 -9.52 2.98
C ALA A 48 11.11 -8.44 3.69
N GLY A 49 12.13 -7.88 3.03
CA GLY A 49 12.90 -6.75 3.57
C GLY A 49 12.09 -5.46 3.53
N GLY A 50 11.44 -5.20 2.40
CA GLY A 50 10.48 -4.12 2.21
C GLY A 50 9.33 -4.18 3.20
N LEU A 51 8.73 -5.36 3.41
CA LEU A 51 7.72 -5.55 4.45
C LEU A 51 8.25 -5.20 5.86
N LYS A 52 9.45 -5.69 6.20
CA LYS A 52 10.06 -5.44 7.51
C LYS A 52 10.28 -3.94 7.75
N ALA A 53 10.60 -3.16 6.72
CA ALA A 53 10.88 -1.73 6.85
C ALA A 53 9.68 -0.91 7.36
N TYR A 54 8.46 -1.44 7.22
CA TYR A 54 7.23 -0.83 7.75
C TYR A 54 6.87 -1.29 9.17
N LEU A 55 7.59 -2.24 9.74
CA LEU A 55 7.35 -2.70 11.12
C LEU A 55 8.17 -1.87 12.10
N SER A 56 7.57 -1.52 13.24
CA SER A 56 8.31 -0.91 14.34
C SER A 56 9.29 -1.90 14.98
N ASP A 57 10.33 -1.40 15.63
CA ASP A 57 11.25 -2.23 16.43
C ASP A 57 10.52 -2.93 17.59
N ASP A 58 9.45 -2.33 18.12
CA ASP A 58 8.61 -2.92 19.16
C ASP A 58 7.46 -3.79 18.62
N TYR A 59 7.39 -4.00 17.30
CA TYR A 59 6.33 -4.77 16.65
C TYR A 59 6.16 -6.15 17.30
N ARG A 60 4.91 -6.50 17.58
CA ARG A 60 4.50 -7.85 17.99
C ARG A 60 3.21 -8.23 17.28
N ASP A 61 3.18 -9.39 16.65
CA ASP A 61 1.92 -9.93 16.11
C ASP A 61 1.13 -10.73 17.16
N ALA A 62 -0.10 -11.13 16.82
CA ALA A 62 -0.95 -11.92 17.71
C ALA A 62 -0.37 -13.30 18.12
N ASN A 63 0.66 -13.78 17.42
CA ASN A 63 1.39 -15.02 17.75
C ASN A 63 2.68 -14.73 18.55
N GLY A 64 2.91 -13.48 18.96
CA GLY A 64 4.08 -13.05 19.70
C GLY A 64 5.32 -12.80 18.85
N ARG A 65 5.23 -12.85 17.52
CA ARG A 65 6.38 -12.70 16.63
C ARG A 65 6.84 -11.25 16.54
N GLY A 66 8.15 -11.04 16.66
CA GLY A 66 8.79 -9.75 16.38
C GLY A 66 8.96 -9.46 14.88
N ALA A 67 9.42 -8.26 14.53
CA ALA A 67 9.56 -7.83 13.12
C ALA A 67 10.46 -8.76 12.30
N GLU A 68 11.58 -9.21 12.88
CA GLU A 68 12.50 -10.15 12.23
C GLU A 68 11.88 -11.53 12.01
N GLU A 69 11.09 -12.01 12.96
CA GLU A 69 10.42 -13.31 12.87
C GLU A 69 9.27 -13.27 11.87
N ALA A 70 8.51 -12.17 11.81
CA ALA A 70 7.49 -11.94 10.81
C ALA A 70 8.09 -11.88 9.40
N ALA A 71 9.20 -11.17 9.20
CA ALA A 71 9.91 -11.12 7.93
C ALA A 71 10.43 -12.51 7.52
N ARG A 72 10.95 -13.30 8.46
CA ARG A 72 11.38 -14.68 8.21
C ARG A 72 10.22 -15.59 7.83
N TYR A 73 9.08 -15.45 8.51
CA TYR A 73 7.85 -16.17 8.15
C TYR A 73 7.40 -15.82 6.74
N ALA A 74 7.38 -14.53 6.38
CA ALA A 74 7.06 -14.06 5.04
C ALA A 74 7.99 -14.67 3.98
N ARG A 75 9.32 -14.69 4.21
CA ARG A 75 10.27 -15.38 3.31
C ARG A 75 9.92 -16.84 3.09
N GLY A 76 9.59 -17.57 4.16
CA GLY A 76 9.16 -18.97 4.06
C GLY A 76 7.89 -19.12 3.22
N TYR A 77 6.91 -18.25 3.43
CA TYR A 77 5.69 -18.20 2.64
C TYR A 77 5.97 -17.92 1.15
N PHE A 78 6.87 -16.98 0.85
CA PHE A 78 7.24 -16.60 -0.53
C PHE A 78 7.98 -17.70 -1.29
N ILE A 79 8.75 -18.56 -0.60
CA ILE A 79 9.38 -19.73 -1.22
C ILE A 79 8.31 -20.72 -1.69
N ALA A 80 7.29 -20.96 -0.87
CA ALA A 80 6.19 -21.85 -1.18
C ALA A 80 5.21 -21.29 -2.23
N ASN A 81 5.11 -19.96 -2.34
CA ASN A 81 4.13 -19.28 -3.19
C ASN A 81 4.84 -18.42 -4.25
N GLN A 82 5.02 -18.97 -5.45
CA GLN A 82 5.80 -18.35 -6.52
C GLN A 82 5.12 -17.16 -7.23
N SER A 83 3.81 -16.98 -7.01
CA SER A 83 3.04 -15.83 -7.49
C SER A 83 2.11 -15.40 -6.37
N ILE A 84 2.16 -14.12 -5.99
CA ILE A 84 1.29 -13.53 -4.99
C ILE A 84 0.62 -12.36 -5.66
N HIS A 85 -0.70 -12.40 -5.67
CA HIS A 85 -1.52 -11.26 -6.04
C HIS A 85 -2.52 -11.03 -4.92
N LEU A 86 -2.57 -9.79 -4.47
CA LEU A 86 -3.41 -9.33 -3.39
C LEU A 86 -4.44 -8.37 -3.94
N LEU A 87 -5.60 -8.37 -3.30
CA LEU A 87 -6.60 -7.34 -3.47
C LEU A 87 -6.95 -6.86 -2.07
N THR A 88 -6.59 -5.62 -1.76
CA THR A 88 -6.81 -5.06 -0.42
C THR A 88 -7.99 -4.09 -0.40
N ARG A 89 -8.69 -4.06 0.73
CA ARG A 89 -9.72 -3.07 1.03
C ARG A 89 -9.65 -2.71 2.50
N ILE A 90 -9.46 -1.43 2.77
CA ILE A 90 -9.55 -0.89 4.12
C ILE A 90 -11.05 -0.74 4.46
N GLU A 91 -11.55 -1.59 5.34
CA GLU A 91 -12.95 -1.61 5.78
C GLU A 91 -13.20 -0.56 6.87
N GLU A 92 -12.21 -0.35 7.73
CA GLU A 92 -12.24 0.65 8.79
C GLU A 92 -10.85 1.27 8.94
N LEU A 93 -10.81 2.58 9.17
CA LEU A 93 -9.60 3.31 9.53
C LEU A 93 -9.97 4.40 10.54
N THR A 94 -9.37 4.32 11.73
CA THR A 94 -9.60 5.27 12.82
C THR A 94 -8.28 5.80 13.35
N PHE A 95 -8.32 7.02 13.90
CA PHE A 95 -7.18 7.72 14.49
C PHE A 95 -7.48 8.02 15.95
N PRO A 96 -7.12 7.12 16.90
CA PRO A 96 -7.31 7.37 18.32
C PRO A 96 -6.58 8.62 18.82
N THR A 97 -5.43 8.92 18.21
CA THR A 97 -4.65 10.15 18.39
C THR A 97 -4.06 10.57 17.05
N GLU A 98 -3.38 11.72 16.97
CA GLU A 98 -2.73 12.19 15.73
C GLU A 98 -1.56 11.29 15.28
N ASP A 99 -0.97 10.55 16.21
CA ASP A 99 0.20 9.68 15.99
C ASP A 99 -0.14 8.18 16.09
N GLU A 100 -1.42 7.82 16.23
CA GLU A 100 -1.88 6.43 16.25
C GLU A 100 -2.97 6.20 15.20
N ALA A 101 -2.93 5.04 14.55
CA ALA A 101 -3.96 4.61 13.63
C ALA A 101 -4.33 3.13 13.87
N ARG A 102 -5.59 2.80 13.63
CA ARG A 102 -6.09 1.42 13.65
C ARG A 102 -6.85 1.17 12.36
N ALA A 103 -6.47 0.10 11.66
CA ALA A 103 -7.10 -0.30 10.41
C ALA A 103 -7.65 -1.73 10.50
N GLN A 104 -8.80 -1.95 9.87
CA GLN A 104 -9.26 -3.27 9.48
C GLN A 104 -9.11 -3.40 7.97
N VAL A 105 -8.31 -4.36 7.52
CA VAL A 105 -8.01 -4.56 6.10
C VAL A 105 -8.44 -5.95 5.67
N LEU A 106 -9.36 -6.01 4.71
CA LEU A 106 -9.71 -7.24 4.02
C LEU A 106 -8.70 -7.47 2.89
N VAL A 107 -8.16 -8.68 2.82
CA VAL A 107 -7.17 -9.09 1.82
C VAL A 107 -7.69 -10.34 1.12
N GLY A 108 -7.88 -10.23 -0.20
CA GLY A 108 -8.10 -11.36 -1.10
C GLY A 108 -6.79 -11.82 -1.72
N MET A 109 -6.53 -13.13 -1.71
CA MET A 109 -5.40 -13.72 -2.44
C MET A 109 -5.89 -14.34 -3.75
N MET A 110 -5.24 -13.98 -4.85
CA MET A 110 -5.68 -14.30 -6.21
C MET A 110 -4.61 -15.05 -7.02
N GLY A 111 -5.06 -15.89 -7.95
CA GLY A 111 -4.20 -16.39 -9.03
C GLY A 111 -3.93 -15.31 -10.08
N ARG A 112 -2.85 -15.47 -10.86
CA ARG A 112 -2.37 -14.49 -11.84
C ARG A 112 -3.45 -13.96 -12.80
N ASP A 113 -4.31 -14.83 -13.30
CA ASP A 113 -5.34 -14.44 -14.29
C ASP A 113 -6.51 -13.66 -13.67
N ALA A 114 -6.72 -13.80 -12.36
CA ALA A 114 -7.84 -13.19 -11.64
C ALA A 114 -7.55 -11.76 -11.17
N ALA A 115 -6.28 -11.42 -10.90
CA ALA A 115 -5.89 -10.09 -10.41
C ALA A 115 -6.26 -8.95 -11.40
N ALA A 116 -6.27 -9.24 -12.70
CA ALA A 116 -6.55 -8.23 -13.73
C ALA A 116 -7.99 -7.67 -13.72
N THR A 117 -8.94 -8.37 -13.09
CA THR A 117 -10.36 -7.95 -13.08
C THR A 117 -10.76 -7.20 -11.81
N ASN A 118 -9.91 -7.20 -10.76
CA ASN A 118 -10.26 -6.73 -9.41
C ASN A 118 -11.57 -7.36 -8.86
N ASP A 119 -11.91 -8.56 -9.33
CA ASP A 119 -13.12 -9.25 -8.92
C ASP A 119 -12.86 -10.07 -7.65
N TRP A 120 -13.48 -9.62 -6.54
CA TRP A 120 -13.36 -10.26 -5.24
C TRP A 120 -13.95 -11.68 -5.19
N GLU A 121 -14.83 -12.05 -6.12
CA GLU A 121 -15.35 -13.42 -6.23
C GLU A 121 -14.28 -14.43 -6.67
N LEU A 122 -13.21 -13.95 -7.30
CA LEU A 122 -12.10 -14.78 -7.76
C LEU A 122 -10.99 -14.95 -6.70
N ALA A 123 -11.14 -14.34 -5.52
CA ALA A 123 -10.21 -14.54 -4.42
C ALA A 123 -10.31 -15.98 -3.91
N GLY A 124 -9.23 -16.76 -4.05
CA GLY A 124 -9.17 -18.13 -3.55
C GLY A 124 -9.13 -18.20 -2.02
N GLU A 125 -8.71 -17.11 -1.39
CA GLU A 125 -8.69 -16.97 0.06
C GLU A 125 -8.97 -15.51 0.45
N LEU A 126 -9.84 -15.32 1.45
CA LEU A 126 -10.11 -14.03 2.06
C LEU A 126 -9.68 -14.05 3.53
N ARG A 127 -8.99 -12.99 3.96
CA ARG A 127 -8.52 -12.78 5.32
C ARG A 127 -8.75 -11.34 5.73
N ALA A 128 -9.27 -11.14 6.95
CA ALA A 128 -9.36 -9.81 7.55
C ALA A 128 -8.21 -9.63 8.55
N PHE A 129 -7.57 -8.47 8.51
CA PHE A 129 -6.45 -8.11 9.36
C PHE A 129 -6.81 -6.92 10.23
N LYS A 130 -6.52 -7.01 11.52
CA LYS A 130 -6.45 -5.84 12.40
C LYS A 130 -5.01 -5.36 12.45
N ILE A 131 -4.81 -4.09 12.20
CA ILE A 131 -3.49 -3.46 12.13
C ILE A 131 -3.50 -2.25 13.06
N ALA A 132 -2.51 -2.17 13.95
CA ALA A 132 -2.22 -0.97 14.71
C ALA A 132 -0.94 -0.33 14.17
N LEU A 133 -0.98 0.98 13.95
CA LEU A 133 0.15 1.77 13.49
C LEU A 133 0.41 2.92 14.46
N ARG A 134 1.68 3.30 14.55
CA ARG A 134 2.13 4.47 15.29
C ARG A 134 3.07 5.29 14.41
N ARG A 135 3.02 6.61 14.54
CA ARG A 135 3.99 7.49 13.90
C ARG A 135 5.27 7.54 14.74
N GLU A 136 6.38 7.20 14.12
CA GLU A 136 7.73 7.13 14.71
C GLU A 136 8.67 7.91 13.79
N ASP A 137 9.34 8.93 14.34
CA ASP A 137 10.25 9.82 13.59
C ASP A 137 9.65 10.39 12.28
N GLY A 138 8.33 10.62 12.27
CA GLY A 138 7.61 11.16 11.13
C GLY A 138 7.26 10.14 10.04
N GLU A 139 7.40 8.84 10.32
CA GLU A 139 6.98 7.71 9.49
C GLU A 139 5.94 6.87 10.21
N TRP A 140 4.97 6.29 9.49
CA TRP A 140 4.03 5.35 10.10
C TRP A 140 4.63 3.94 10.11
N LYS A 141 4.69 3.34 11.30
CA LYS A 141 5.15 1.98 11.54
C LYS A 141 4.03 1.12 12.08
N VAL A 142 3.94 -0.11 11.60
CA VAL A 142 3.04 -1.12 12.16
C VAL A 142 3.62 -1.61 13.48
N THR A 143 2.84 -1.52 14.55
CA THR A 143 3.21 -2.00 15.89
C THR A 143 2.54 -3.32 16.24
N PHE A 144 1.39 -3.62 15.62
CA PHE A 144 0.66 -4.87 15.84
C PHE A 144 -0.12 -5.32 14.61
N LEU A 145 -0.19 -6.64 14.41
CA LEU A 145 -1.00 -7.27 13.37
C LEU A 145 -1.65 -8.56 13.88
N GLU A 146 -2.94 -8.74 13.59
CA GLU A 146 -3.71 -9.95 13.88
C GLU A 146 -4.53 -10.37 12.65
N VAL A 147 -4.49 -11.66 12.31
CA VAL A 147 -5.44 -12.26 11.37
C VAL A 147 -6.72 -12.61 12.12
N MET A 148 -7.83 -12.00 11.75
CA MET A 148 -9.13 -12.30 12.34
C MET A 148 -9.59 -13.68 11.89
N ARG A 149 -9.91 -14.55 12.85
CA ARG A 149 -10.63 -15.79 12.57
C ARG A 149 -12.12 -15.47 12.36
N LYS A 150 -12.69 -16.00 11.29
CA LYS A 150 -14.15 -16.05 11.11
C LYS A 150 -14.77 -17.05 12.09
#